data_AF-F2JMZ3-F1
#
_entry.id   AF-F2JMZ3-F1
#
_cell.length_a   1.000
_cell.length_b   1.000
_cell.length_c   1.000
_cell.angle_alpha   90.00
_cell.angle_beta   90.00
_cell.angle_gamma   90.00
#
_symmetry.space_group_name_H-M   'P 1'
#
loop_
_entity.id
_entity.type
_entity.pdbx_description
1 polymer ?
#
loop_
_entity_poly.entity_id
_entity_poly.type
_entity_poly.pdbx_seq_one_letter_code
_entity_poly.pdbx_strand_id
1 'polypeptide(L)'
;MGSKRFSITAVALSIIGSLLAFVVGELLLHLGEEWPAYLRMGLYFGVGAMFVAALLLLSQWLSPQLIGYRWKQQYFKTSLKLFIPTTLLMLGLGGGLFQFLYGMNVNKEKAFKDIVIAIDTSGSMEQSDPNGERFKATSSLIDNLEGNRRIAFMTFDDSPILQFDFMEATTKEQKEVVKAKIASYQQNDDGQTGVRDMINEAYELIQNNSKNHSGSLIMISDGAPSDDSASNIPALVSNYVQNNIPIYTIGMMYGDNSAEQYLIDIANLTGGQHYSTSDTTMIAGAFGQIRYDEGKRELMTERSDEKAEVTLYMVLRVGFLTILAFLMALALGIMFDNRFLAKGLMIGGTLGGLMGGIVVEMLFKQGTTPYMVRLGYWLMFGLCLATFTGLITFKDSYHGTREA
;
A
#
# COMPACT_ATOMS: atom_id res chain seq x y z
N MET A 1 12.83 -41.83 29.23
CA MET A 1 11.66 -41.83 28.32
C MET A 1 11.20 -40.40 28.15
N GLY A 2 10.95 -39.93 26.93
CA GLY A 2 10.44 -38.57 26.73
C GLY A 2 8.92 -38.54 26.84
N SER A 3 8.35 -37.59 27.60
CA SER A 3 6.91 -37.39 27.69
C SER A 3 6.46 -36.33 26.68
N LYS A 4 5.30 -36.54 26.03
CA LYS A 4 4.64 -35.48 25.26
C LYS A 4 3.93 -34.56 26.27
N ARG A 5 4.11 -33.25 26.15
CA ARG A 5 3.47 -32.26 27.02
C ARG A 5 2.57 -31.38 26.16
N PHE A 6 1.26 -31.42 26.40
CA PHE A 6 0.26 -30.61 25.74
C PHE A 6 -0.48 -29.80 26.80
N SER A 7 -0.71 -28.52 26.52
CA SER A 7 -1.34 -27.61 27.48
C SER A 7 -2.52 -26.89 26.85
N ILE A 8 -3.72 -27.28 27.26
CA ILE A 8 -4.97 -26.66 26.81
C ILE A 8 -5.00 -25.17 27.21
N THR A 9 -4.51 -24.86 28.41
CA THR A 9 -4.42 -23.47 28.90
C THR A 9 -3.48 -22.62 28.06
N ALA A 10 -2.37 -23.18 27.55
CA ALA A 10 -1.47 -22.47 26.65
C ALA A 10 -2.11 -22.19 25.29
N VAL A 11 -2.87 -23.15 24.75
CA VAL A 11 -3.64 -22.94 23.51
C VAL A 11 -4.70 -21.86 23.70
N ALA A 12 -5.50 -21.93 24.76
CA ALA A 12 -6.54 -20.95 25.05
C ALA A 12 -5.96 -19.53 25.22
N LEU A 13 -4.90 -19.39 26.02
CA LEU A 13 -4.28 -18.08 26.26
C LEU A 13 -3.49 -17.55 25.06
N SER A 14 -2.96 -18.42 24.19
CA SER A 14 -2.37 -18.03 22.90
C SER A 14 -3.42 -17.41 21.97
N ILE A 15 -4.62 -18.02 21.90
CA ILE A 15 -5.73 -17.50 21.11
C ILE A 15 -6.21 -16.15 21.67
N ILE A 16 -6.39 -16.04 22.99
CA ILE A 16 -6.78 -14.78 23.63
C ILE A 16 -5.71 -13.70 23.42
N GLY A 17 -4.41 -14.04 23.50
CA GLY A 17 -3.32 -13.12 23.19
C GLY A 17 -3.32 -12.65 21.75
N SER A 18 -3.69 -13.53 20.83
CA SER A 18 -3.80 -13.19 19.42
C SER A 18 -5.01 -12.29 19.14
N LEU A 19 -6.13 -12.49 19.85
CA LEU A 19 -7.28 -11.59 19.81
C LEU A 19 -6.94 -10.19 20.34
N LEU A 20 -6.21 -10.10 21.46
CA LEU A 20 -5.76 -8.82 21.99
C LEU A 20 -4.76 -8.14 21.04
N ALA A 21 -3.84 -8.91 20.45
CA ALA A 21 -2.91 -8.42 19.44
C ALA A 21 -3.65 -7.85 18.21
N PHE A 22 -4.73 -8.51 17.78
CA PHE A 22 -5.61 -7.98 16.74
C PHE A 22 -6.26 -6.66 17.16
N VAL A 23 -6.94 -6.60 18.31
CA VAL A 23 -7.65 -5.40 18.77
C VAL A 23 -6.70 -4.20 18.91
N VAL A 24 -5.55 -4.40 19.54
CA VAL A 24 -4.55 -3.33 19.69
C VAL A 24 -3.89 -2.99 18.36
N GLY A 25 -3.69 -3.98 17.50
CA GLY A 25 -3.21 -3.80 16.13
C GLY A 25 -4.13 -2.91 15.31
N GLU A 26 -5.45 -3.14 15.34
CA GLU A 26 -6.43 -2.26 14.68
C GLU A 26 -6.33 -0.84 15.22
N LEU A 27 -6.29 -0.66 16.54
CA LEU A 27 -6.16 0.67 17.14
C LEU A 27 -4.88 1.38 16.71
N LEU A 28 -3.75 0.67 16.62
CA LEU A 28 -2.49 1.22 16.13
C LEU A 28 -2.55 1.60 14.64
N LEU A 29 -3.25 0.82 13.81
CA LEU A 29 -3.42 1.15 12.40
C LEU A 29 -4.25 2.43 12.22
N HIS A 30 -5.29 2.64 13.03
CA HIS A 30 -6.11 3.86 12.99
C HIS A 30 -5.35 5.08 13.54
N LEU A 31 -4.63 4.94 14.65
CA LEU A 31 -3.86 6.05 15.23
C LEU A 31 -2.60 6.41 14.41
N GLY A 32 -2.05 5.43 13.69
CA GLY A 32 -0.81 5.55 12.95
C GLY A 32 -1.00 5.84 11.46
N GLU A 33 -2.16 6.34 11.03
CA GLU A 33 -2.48 6.54 9.61
C GLU A 33 -1.48 7.46 8.88
N GLU A 34 -0.94 8.45 9.59
CA GLU A 34 0.08 9.38 9.07
C GLU A 34 1.52 8.89 9.25
N TRP A 35 1.75 7.78 9.98
CA TRP A 35 3.10 7.31 10.28
C TRP A 35 3.73 6.57 9.11
N PRO A 36 5.07 6.60 8.96
CA PRO A 36 5.74 5.78 7.96
C PRO A 36 5.39 4.29 8.11
N ALA A 37 5.12 3.60 7.00
CA ALA A 37 4.63 2.22 7.01
C ALA A 37 5.54 1.26 7.80
N TYR A 38 6.86 1.41 7.69
CA TYR A 38 7.83 0.59 8.44
C TYR A 38 7.68 0.78 9.96
N LEU A 39 7.42 2.00 10.44
CA LEU A 39 7.22 2.27 11.87
C LEU A 39 5.89 1.66 12.34
N ARG A 40 4.84 1.84 11.54
CA ARG A 40 3.50 1.31 11.79
C ARG A 40 3.50 -0.21 11.92
N MET A 41 4.07 -0.91 10.94
CA MET A 41 4.15 -2.38 10.97
C MET A 41 5.12 -2.90 12.04
N GLY A 42 6.21 -2.18 12.31
CA GLY A 42 7.07 -2.50 13.44
C GLY A 42 6.31 -2.48 14.76
N LEU A 43 5.58 -1.39 15.05
CA LEU A 43 4.76 -1.32 16.25
C LEU A 43 3.63 -2.35 16.27
N TYR A 44 2.98 -2.60 15.13
CA TYR A 44 1.92 -3.60 14.98
C TYR A 44 2.40 -4.99 15.44
N PHE A 45 3.51 -5.49 14.86
CA PHE A 45 4.04 -6.82 15.22
C PHE A 45 4.72 -6.83 16.59
N GLY A 46 5.42 -5.76 16.98
CA GLY A 46 6.09 -5.66 18.28
C GLY A 46 5.12 -5.67 19.46
N VAL A 47 4.08 -4.84 19.41
CA VAL A 47 3.04 -4.77 20.46
C VAL A 47 2.17 -6.03 20.42
N GLY A 48 1.81 -6.53 19.24
CA GLY A 48 1.09 -7.80 19.11
C GLY A 48 1.85 -8.98 19.75
N ALA A 49 3.15 -9.09 19.49
CA ALA A 49 4.02 -10.09 20.10
C ALA A 49 4.06 -9.99 21.63
N MET A 50 4.04 -8.75 22.16
CA MET A 50 4.02 -8.50 23.60
C MET A 50 2.78 -9.10 24.26
N PHE A 51 1.58 -8.93 23.68
CA PHE A 51 0.33 -9.50 24.22
C PHE A 51 0.30 -11.03 24.15
N VAL A 52 0.70 -11.61 23.02
CA VAL A 52 0.79 -13.06 22.87
C VAL A 52 1.77 -13.65 23.88
N ALA A 53 2.95 -13.04 24.02
CA ALA A 53 3.96 -13.47 24.97
C ALA A 53 3.53 -13.33 26.43
N ALA A 54 2.84 -12.24 26.79
CA ALA A 54 2.35 -12.02 28.14
C ALA A 54 1.34 -13.10 28.55
N LEU A 55 0.39 -13.44 27.68
CA LEU A 55 -0.61 -14.46 27.98
C LEU A 55 -0.05 -15.88 27.95
N LEU A 56 0.95 -16.16 27.12
CA LEU A 56 1.69 -17.42 27.19
C LEU A 56 2.54 -17.54 28.46
N LEU A 57 3.20 -16.47 28.91
CA LEU A 57 3.87 -16.45 30.21
C LEU A 57 2.88 -16.67 31.36
N LEU A 58 1.71 -16.03 31.30
CA LEU A 58 0.65 -16.19 32.29
C LEU A 58 0.13 -17.63 32.32
N SER A 59 -0.05 -18.26 31.15
CA SER A 59 -0.40 -19.68 31.04
C SER A 59 0.59 -20.57 31.80
N GLN A 60 1.89 -20.35 31.61
CA GLN A 60 2.92 -21.13 32.26
C GLN A 60 3.06 -20.81 33.75
N TRP A 61 2.69 -19.60 34.15
CA TRP A 61 2.64 -19.22 35.56
C TRP A 61 1.46 -19.90 36.29
N LEU A 62 0.27 -19.94 35.68
CA LEU A 62 -0.93 -20.60 36.23
C LEU A 62 -0.78 -22.12 36.23
N SER A 63 -0.37 -22.68 35.09
CA SER A 63 -0.25 -24.11 34.85
C SER A 63 1.07 -24.39 34.12
N PRO A 64 2.19 -24.64 34.83
CA PRO A 64 3.50 -24.86 34.23
C PRO A 64 3.61 -26.25 33.59
N GLN A 65 2.74 -26.57 32.65
CA GLN A 65 2.66 -27.86 31.97
C GLN A 65 3.70 -28.00 30.86
N LEU A 66 4.04 -26.91 30.16
CA LEU A 66 5.02 -26.97 29.06
C LEU A 66 6.45 -26.90 29.59
N ILE A 67 6.74 -25.94 30.48
CA ILE A 67 8.12 -25.70 30.95
C ILE A 67 8.45 -26.46 32.24
N GLY A 68 7.45 -26.67 33.11
CA GLY A 68 7.62 -27.30 34.42
C GLY A 68 7.84 -26.30 35.57
N TYR A 69 7.73 -26.79 36.81
CA TYR A 69 7.69 -25.96 38.01
C TYR A 69 9.02 -25.25 38.33
N ARG A 70 10.16 -25.82 37.92
CA ARG A 70 11.49 -25.23 38.13
C ARG A 70 11.65 -23.87 37.45
N TRP A 71 11.11 -23.71 36.24
CA TRP A 71 11.13 -22.43 35.54
C TRP A 71 10.38 -21.33 36.30
N LYS A 72 9.18 -21.65 36.82
CA LYS A 72 8.36 -20.72 37.59
C LYS A 72 9.11 -20.16 38.81
N GLN A 73 9.91 -20.99 39.47
CA GLN A 73 10.63 -20.60 40.69
C GLN A 73 11.97 -19.90 40.41
N GLN A 74 12.73 -20.36 39.42
CA GLN A 74 14.14 -19.96 39.26
C GLN A 74 14.39 -19.04 38.05
N TYR A 75 13.61 -19.18 36.98
CA TYR A 75 13.92 -18.55 35.68
C TYR A 75 12.88 -17.50 35.24
N PHE A 76 11.73 -17.41 35.90
CA PHE A 76 10.67 -16.45 35.57
C PHE A 76 11.15 -14.99 35.51
N LYS A 77 11.99 -14.56 36.47
CA LYS A 77 12.56 -13.20 36.48
C LYS A 77 13.44 -12.94 35.26
N THR A 78 14.17 -13.94 34.78
CA THR A 78 14.99 -13.85 33.56
C THR A 78 14.10 -13.73 32.33
N SER A 79 13.03 -14.52 32.24
CA SER A 79 12.04 -14.42 31.17
C SER A 79 11.40 -13.03 31.10
N LEU A 80 11.09 -12.41 32.24
CA LEU A 80 10.57 -11.04 32.30
C LEU A 80 11.59 -9.98 31.85
N LYS A 81 12.88 -10.16 32.14
CA LYS A 81 13.94 -9.26 31.62
C LYS A 81 14.07 -9.35 30.09
N LEU A 82 13.90 -10.55 29.54
CA LEU A 82 13.95 -10.79 28.10
C LEU A 82 12.66 -10.42 27.37
N PHE A 83 11.56 -10.17 28.09
CA PHE A 83 10.25 -9.88 27.53
C PHE A 83 10.28 -8.72 26.54
N ILE A 84 10.68 -7.52 26.98
CA ILE A 84 10.70 -6.33 26.10
C ILE A 84 11.74 -6.46 24.96
N PRO A 85 13.00 -6.90 25.21
CA PRO A 85 13.98 -7.07 24.13
C PRO A 85 13.57 -8.06 23.04
N THR A 86 12.95 -9.18 23.42
CA THR A 86 12.59 -10.23 22.46
C THR A 86 11.24 -10.00 21.80
N THR A 87 10.32 -9.25 22.42
CA THR A 87 9.03 -8.91 21.80
C THR A 87 9.11 -7.57 21.08
N LEU A 88 9.02 -6.46 21.80
CA LEU A 88 8.91 -5.13 21.21
C LEU A 88 10.11 -4.75 20.34
N LEU A 89 11.34 -5.01 20.79
CA LEU A 89 12.53 -4.63 20.00
C LEU A 89 12.77 -5.57 18.82
N MET A 90 12.90 -6.88 19.07
CA MET A 90 13.20 -7.84 18.00
C MET A 90 12.07 -7.93 16.96
N LEU A 91 10.80 -8.02 17.36
CA LEU A 91 9.69 -8.08 16.41
C LEU A 91 9.31 -6.70 15.88
N GLY A 92 9.57 -5.62 16.63
CA GLY A 92 9.40 -4.27 16.11
C GLY A 92 10.38 -3.95 14.99
N LEU A 93 11.66 -4.25 15.20
CA LEU A 93 12.69 -4.09 14.18
C LEU A 93 12.46 -5.06 13.01
N GLY A 94 12.11 -6.31 13.29
CA GLY A 94 11.77 -7.29 12.25
C GLY A 94 10.58 -6.85 11.41
N GLY A 95 9.48 -6.44 12.05
CA GLY A 95 8.26 -5.96 11.39
C GLY A 95 8.54 -4.73 10.51
N GLY A 96 9.30 -3.77 11.03
CA GLY A 96 9.69 -2.59 10.26
C GLY A 96 10.62 -2.90 9.10
N LEU A 97 11.60 -3.79 9.29
CA LEU A 97 12.53 -4.22 8.23
C LEU A 97 11.78 -4.95 7.10
N PHE A 98 10.95 -5.94 7.42
CA PHE A 98 10.23 -6.69 6.39
C PHE A 98 9.17 -5.82 5.70
N GLN A 99 8.53 -4.91 6.43
CA GLN A 99 7.66 -3.91 5.81
C GLN A 99 8.44 -2.99 4.87
N PHE A 100 9.63 -2.54 5.25
CA PHE A 100 10.47 -1.74 4.37
C PHE A 100 10.84 -2.52 3.10
N LEU A 101 11.32 -3.77 3.23
CA LEU A 101 11.65 -4.63 2.09
C LEU A 101 10.43 -4.93 1.20
N TYR A 102 9.25 -5.07 1.80
CA TYR A 102 8.01 -5.30 1.07
C TYR A 102 7.51 -4.04 0.33
N GLY A 103 7.70 -2.87 0.95
CA GLY A 103 7.41 -1.58 0.37
C GLY A 103 8.40 -1.18 -0.74
N MET A 104 9.61 -1.75 -0.77
CA MET A 104 10.58 -1.47 -1.82
C MET A 104 10.04 -1.89 -3.20
N ASN A 105 9.81 -0.89 -4.05
CA ASN A 105 9.56 -1.07 -5.47
C ASN A 105 10.82 -1.64 -6.13
N VAL A 106 10.84 -2.95 -6.43
CA VAL A 106 11.92 -3.60 -7.19
C VAL A 106 11.98 -3.06 -8.63
N ASN A 107 10.82 -2.63 -9.14
CA ASN A 107 10.72 -1.76 -10.31
C ASN A 107 10.39 -0.35 -9.82
N LYS A 108 11.35 0.57 -9.86
CA LYS A 108 11.08 2.00 -9.69
C LYS A 108 10.20 2.48 -10.84
N GLU A 109 8.89 2.27 -10.75
CA GLU A 109 7.99 3.16 -11.45
C GLU A 109 7.98 4.49 -10.71
N LYS A 110 8.31 5.53 -11.47
CA LYS A 110 8.52 6.88 -10.96
C LYS A 110 7.18 7.39 -10.48
N ALA A 111 7.08 7.76 -9.21
CA ALA A 111 6.01 8.67 -8.80
C ALA A 111 6.14 9.92 -9.69
N PHE A 112 5.13 10.19 -10.51
CA PHE A 112 5.15 11.32 -11.43
C PHE A 112 5.04 12.61 -10.62
N LYS A 113 6.20 13.25 -10.43
CA LYS A 113 6.38 14.46 -9.63
C LYS A 113 5.86 15.69 -10.37
N ASP A 114 6.00 15.69 -11.68
CA ASP A 114 5.79 16.85 -12.53
C ASP A 114 4.57 16.64 -13.42
N ILE A 115 3.47 17.32 -13.12
CA ILE A 115 2.21 17.18 -13.82
C ILE A 115 2.03 18.35 -14.77
N VAL A 116 1.88 18.08 -16.06
CA VAL A 116 1.42 19.07 -17.03
C VAL A 116 -0.07 18.91 -17.20
N ILE A 117 -0.83 19.98 -16.95
CA ILE A 117 -2.27 20.03 -17.19
C ILE A 117 -2.49 20.84 -18.46
N ALA A 118 -3.11 20.22 -19.47
CA ALA A 118 -3.47 20.85 -20.74
C ALA A 118 -4.99 20.90 -20.88
N ILE A 119 -5.53 22.10 -21.03
CA ILE A 119 -6.97 22.33 -21.22
C ILE A 119 -7.25 22.80 -22.64
N ASP A 120 -8.19 22.14 -23.29
CA ASP A 120 -8.75 22.54 -24.58
C ASP A 120 -9.58 23.82 -24.43
N THR A 121 -9.26 24.81 -25.26
CA THR A 121 -9.95 26.10 -25.39
C THR A 121 -10.36 26.34 -26.84
N SER A 122 -10.58 25.29 -27.62
CA SER A 122 -11.10 25.40 -28.99
C SER A 122 -12.57 25.84 -29.02
N GLY A 123 -13.04 26.32 -30.17
CA GLY A 123 -14.41 26.83 -30.30
C GLY A 123 -15.52 25.80 -30.02
N SER A 124 -15.26 24.50 -30.12
CA SER A 124 -16.23 23.46 -29.76
C SER A 124 -16.54 23.43 -28.26
N MET A 125 -15.63 23.97 -27.44
CA MET A 125 -15.77 24.06 -25.99
C MET A 125 -16.88 25.01 -25.53
N GLU A 126 -17.28 25.98 -26.36
CA GLU A 126 -18.47 26.81 -26.08
C GLU A 126 -19.75 25.95 -25.98
N GLN A 127 -19.81 24.85 -26.73
CA GLN A 127 -20.98 23.97 -26.79
C GLN A 127 -20.85 22.78 -25.83
N SER A 128 -19.66 22.19 -25.72
CA SER A 128 -19.43 21.01 -24.87
C SER A 128 -19.23 21.38 -23.39
N ASP A 129 -18.78 22.59 -23.08
CA ASP A 129 -18.57 23.08 -21.71
C ASP A 129 -19.00 24.54 -21.48
N PRO A 130 -20.31 24.86 -21.64
CA PRO A 130 -20.81 26.22 -21.50
C PRO A 130 -20.70 26.79 -20.07
N ASN A 131 -20.50 25.92 -19.07
CA ASN A 131 -20.42 26.30 -17.66
C ASN A 131 -18.98 26.33 -17.10
N GLY A 132 -17.97 26.03 -17.94
CA GLY A 132 -16.56 26.02 -17.52
C GLY A 132 -16.23 24.91 -16.51
N GLU A 133 -16.91 23.77 -16.58
CA GLU A 133 -16.67 22.60 -15.76
C GLU A 133 -15.23 22.07 -15.87
N ARG A 134 -14.52 22.30 -16.99
CA ARG A 134 -13.11 21.93 -17.14
C ARG A 134 -12.19 22.58 -16.10
N PHE A 135 -12.46 23.83 -15.72
CA PHE A 135 -11.69 24.54 -14.68
C PHE A 135 -12.04 24.06 -13.27
N LYS A 136 -13.30 23.66 -13.04
CA LYS A 136 -13.72 23.04 -11.79
C LYS A 136 -13.09 21.66 -11.62
N ALA A 137 -13.08 20.84 -12.67
CA ALA A 137 -12.41 19.55 -12.70
C ALA A 137 -10.90 19.70 -12.39
N THR A 138 -10.25 20.69 -13.00
CA THR A 138 -8.84 21.02 -12.74
C THR A 138 -8.60 21.48 -11.30
N SER A 139 -9.51 22.28 -10.74
CA SER A 139 -9.41 22.72 -9.34
C SER A 139 -9.55 21.54 -8.38
N SER A 140 -10.52 20.66 -8.62
CA SER A 140 -10.71 19.42 -7.85
C SER A 140 -9.53 18.46 -8.00
N LEU A 141 -8.89 18.40 -9.17
CA LEU A 141 -7.65 17.66 -9.39
C LEU A 141 -6.56 18.17 -8.46
N ILE A 142 -6.31 19.48 -8.44
CA ILE A 142 -5.25 20.09 -7.62
C ILE A 142 -5.47 19.84 -6.12
N ASP A 143 -6.72 19.93 -5.65
CA ASP A 143 -7.06 19.65 -4.26
C ASP A 143 -6.66 18.22 -3.85
N ASN A 144 -6.86 17.26 -4.75
CA ASN A 144 -6.64 15.84 -4.50
C ASN A 144 -5.21 15.35 -4.72
N LEU A 145 -4.28 16.20 -5.19
CA LEU A 145 -2.88 15.84 -5.36
C LEU A 145 -2.19 15.64 -4.00
N GLU A 146 -1.66 14.46 -3.73
CA GLU A 146 -0.87 14.20 -2.52
C GLU A 146 0.63 14.15 -2.83
N GLY A 147 1.48 14.42 -1.85
CA GLY A 147 2.93 14.36 -1.99
C GLY A 147 3.57 15.63 -2.57
N ASN A 148 4.88 15.56 -2.83
CA ASN A 148 5.65 16.68 -3.35
C ASN A 148 5.51 16.73 -4.88
N ARG A 149 4.54 17.51 -5.37
CA ARG A 149 4.25 17.63 -6.81
C ARG A 149 4.42 19.05 -7.31
N ARG A 150 4.78 19.16 -8.58
CA ARG A 150 4.82 20.43 -9.32
C ARG A 150 3.83 20.38 -10.47
N ILE A 151 3.20 21.52 -10.75
CA ILE A 151 2.18 21.65 -11.79
C ILE A 151 2.60 22.70 -12.78
N ALA A 152 2.63 22.35 -14.05
CA ALA A 152 2.63 23.29 -15.16
C ALA A 152 1.24 23.29 -15.80
N PHE A 153 0.85 24.43 -16.38
CA PHE A 153 -0.48 24.61 -16.94
C PHE A 153 -0.38 25.20 -18.34
N MET A 154 -1.06 24.55 -19.28
CA MET A 154 -1.14 24.95 -20.67
C MET A 154 -2.61 24.98 -21.12
N THR A 155 -2.90 25.84 -22.07
CA THR A 155 -4.14 25.81 -22.84
C THR A 155 -3.81 25.54 -24.29
N PHE A 156 -4.76 25.04 -25.06
CA PHE A 156 -4.55 24.85 -26.49
C PHE A 156 -5.86 25.02 -27.27
N ASP A 157 -5.72 25.68 -28.40
CA ASP A 157 -6.71 25.82 -29.47
C ASP A 157 -6.03 25.30 -30.77
N ASP A 158 -5.76 26.17 -31.74
CA ASP A 158 -4.90 25.89 -32.90
C ASP A 158 -3.46 25.53 -32.47
N SER A 159 -2.99 26.04 -31.34
CA SER A 159 -1.62 25.81 -30.86
C SER A 159 -1.53 25.83 -29.33
N PRO A 160 -0.56 25.14 -28.73
CA PRO A 160 -0.37 25.16 -27.28
C PRO A 160 0.19 26.50 -26.79
N ILE A 161 -0.33 26.97 -25.66
CA ILE A 161 0.14 28.16 -24.95
C ILE A 161 0.46 27.76 -23.50
N LEU A 162 1.73 27.86 -23.13
CA LEU A 162 2.18 27.68 -21.75
C LEU A 162 1.75 28.89 -20.90
N GLN A 163 0.77 28.69 -20.02
CA GLN A 163 0.25 29.73 -19.15
C GLN A 163 1.15 29.96 -17.93
N PHE A 164 1.69 28.88 -17.38
CA PHE A 164 2.79 28.93 -16.41
C PHE A 164 3.59 27.64 -16.35
N ASP A 165 4.88 27.81 -16.08
CA ASP A 165 5.81 26.71 -15.82
C ASP A 165 5.63 26.13 -14.40
N PHE A 166 6.27 24.99 -14.13
CA PHE A 166 6.13 24.18 -12.93
C PHE A 166 6.17 24.97 -11.62
N MET A 167 5.02 25.03 -10.94
CA MET A 167 4.87 25.56 -9.58
C MET A 167 4.67 24.42 -8.58
N GLU A 168 5.29 24.54 -7.40
CA GLU A 168 5.07 23.60 -6.30
C GLU A 168 3.61 23.60 -5.85
N ALA A 169 3.03 22.42 -5.66
CA ALA A 169 1.65 22.17 -5.23
C ALA A 169 1.61 21.15 -4.08
N THR A 170 2.58 21.25 -3.16
CA THR A 170 2.77 20.29 -2.06
C THR A 170 1.89 20.63 -0.86
N THR A 171 1.83 21.90 -0.46
CA THR A 171 1.03 22.34 0.69
C THR A 171 -0.34 22.85 0.25
N LYS A 172 -1.26 22.96 1.21
CA LYS A 172 -2.60 23.51 0.94
C LYS A 172 -2.52 24.94 0.40
N GLU A 173 -1.65 25.77 0.97
CA GLU A 173 -1.45 27.16 0.56
C GLU A 173 -0.91 27.24 -0.87
N GLN A 174 0.05 26.38 -1.21
CA GLN A 174 0.61 26.28 -2.56
C GLN A 174 -0.46 25.89 -3.58
N LYS A 175 -1.28 24.88 -3.26
CA LYS A 175 -2.40 24.46 -4.11
C LYS A 175 -3.41 25.60 -4.34
N GLU A 176 -3.76 26.36 -3.31
CA GLU A 176 -4.63 27.54 -3.47
C GLU A 176 -4.04 28.59 -4.41
N VAL A 177 -2.72 28.83 -4.35
CA VAL A 177 -2.04 29.75 -5.29
C VAL A 177 -2.13 29.23 -6.73
N VAL A 178 -1.89 27.94 -6.96
CA VAL A 178 -2.01 27.34 -8.31
C VAL A 178 -3.44 27.46 -8.81
N LYS A 179 -4.44 27.10 -8.00
CA LYS A 179 -5.87 27.19 -8.37
C LYS A 179 -6.29 28.62 -8.68
N ALA A 180 -5.90 29.60 -7.85
CA ALA A 180 -6.21 31.01 -8.08
C ALA A 180 -5.60 31.51 -9.40
N LYS A 181 -4.40 31.05 -9.75
CA LYS A 181 -3.77 31.37 -11.04
C LYS A 181 -4.53 30.75 -12.20
N ILE A 182 -4.90 29.48 -12.12
CA ILE A 182 -5.71 28.81 -13.14
C ILE A 182 -7.06 29.51 -13.34
N ALA A 183 -7.74 29.84 -12.24
CA ALA A 183 -9.03 30.54 -12.29
C ALA A 183 -8.96 31.98 -12.83
N SER A 184 -7.76 32.57 -12.88
CA SER A 184 -7.56 33.92 -13.44
C SER A 184 -7.48 33.95 -14.96
N TYR A 185 -7.29 32.79 -15.61
CA TYR A 185 -7.30 32.70 -17.07
C TYR A 185 -8.74 32.71 -17.57
N GLN A 186 -9.01 33.60 -18.52
CA GLN A 186 -10.35 33.77 -19.11
C GLN A 186 -10.59 32.70 -20.18
N GLN A 187 -11.85 32.30 -20.31
CA GLN A 187 -12.32 31.48 -21.42
C GLN A 187 -12.25 32.30 -22.70
N ASN A 188 -11.32 31.98 -23.58
CA ASN A 188 -11.34 32.41 -24.96
C ASN A 188 -11.47 31.13 -25.78
N ASP A 189 -12.69 30.64 -25.91
CA ASP A 189 -12.99 29.41 -26.63
C ASP A 189 -13.14 29.75 -28.13
N ASP A 190 -12.03 29.73 -28.87
CA ASP A 190 -11.97 30.08 -30.29
C ASP A 190 -10.91 29.20 -30.98
N GLY A 191 -10.95 29.11 -32.31
CA GLY A 191 -9.99 28.32 -33.09
C GLY A 191 -10.30 26.82 -33.15
N GLN A 192 -9.37 26.08 -33.75
CA GLN A 192 -9.43 24.63 -33.96
C GLN A 192 -8.83 23.86 -32.78
N THR A 193 -8.70 22.54 -32.91
CA THR A 193 -8.20 21.64 -31.86
C THR A 193 -6.89 20.96 -32.29
N GLY A 194 -5.76 21.62 -32.04
CA GLY A 194 -4.40 21.21 -32.38
C GLY A 194 -3.75 20.27 -31.36
N VAL A 195 -4.22 19.02 -31.30
CA VAL A 195 -3.78 18.03 -30.29
C VAL A 195 -2.33 17.59 -30.49
N ARG A 196 -1.84 17.48 -31.73
CA ARG A 196 -0.47 17.04 -32.01
C ARG A 196 0.56 17.96 -31.40
N ASP A 197 0.42 19.26 -31.64
CA ASP A 197 1.38 20.25 -31.18
C ASP A 197 1.33 20.37 -29.65
N MET A 198 0.13 20.27 -29.06
CA MET A 198 -0.01 20.22 -27.60
C MET A 198 0.71 19.02 -26.97
N ILE A 199 0.53 17.82 -27.51
CA ILE A 199 1.20 16.61 -27.01
C ILE A 199 2.73 16.75 -27.13
N ASN A 200 3.22 17.32 -28.24
CA ASN A 200 4.66 17.51 -28.42
C ASN A 200 5.24 18.56 -27.46
N GLU A 201 4.58 19.71 -27.30
CA GLU A 201 5.02 20.78 -26.40
C GLU A 201 5.00 20.32 -24.93
N ALA A 202 3.95 19.62 -24.52
CA ALA A 202 3.86 19.04 -23.18
C ALA A 202 5.00 18.05 -22.92
N TYR A 203 5.35 17.22 -23.91
CA TYR A 203 6.46 16.31 -23.82
C TYR A 203 7.78 17.07 -23.65
N GLU A 204 8.06 18.07 -24.49
CA GLU A 204 9.27 18.89 -24.36
C GLU A 204 9.37 19.59 -23.01
N LEU A 205 8.26 20.11 -22.49
CA LEU A 205 8.19 20.74 -21.18
C LEU A 205 8.56 19.75 -20.06
N ILE A 206 8.02 18.53 -20.10
CA ILE A 206 8.37 17.46 -19.14
C ILE A 206 9.86 17.09 -19.28
N GLN A 207 10.36 16.98 -20.51
CA GLN A 207 11.75 16.59 -20.79
C GLN A 207 12.76 17.62 -20.27
N ASN A 208 12.49 18.90 -20.46
CA ASN A 208 13.38 19.98 -20.09
C ASN A 208 13.40 20.24 -18.58
N ASN A 209 12.29 19.98 -17.87
CA ASN A 209 12.13 20.36 -16.47
C ASN A 209 12.03 19.20 -15.48
N SER A 210 11.74 17.98 -15.93
CA SER A 210 11.58 16.82 -15.06
C SER A 210 12.87 16.01 -14.92
N LYS A 211 13.38 15.91 -13.69
CA LYS A 211 14.51 15.03 -13.41
C LYS A 211 14.09 13.58 -13.65
N ASN A 212 14.83 12.88 -14.50
CA ASN A 212 14.57 11.49 -14.89
C ASN A 212 13.21 11.25 -15.55
N HIS A 213 12.59 12.17 -16.30
CA HIS A 213 11.29 11.91 -16.96
C HIS A 213 10.20 11.44 -16.00
N SER A 214 10.12 12.07 -14.82
CA SER A 214 9.18 11.70 -13.75
C SER A 214 7.92 12.56 -13.87
N GLY A 215 7.36 12.69 -15.07
CA GLY A 215 6.21 13.55 -15.32
C GLY A 215 5.03 12.82 -15.95
N SER A 216 3.87 13.46 -15.92
CA SER A 216 2.65 12.99 -16.57
C SER A 216 1.94 14.16 -17.26
N LEU A 217 1.14 13.83 -18.27
CA LEU A 217 0.24 14.78 -18.93
C LEU A 217 -1.19 14.46 -18.53
N ILE A 218 -1.97 15.49 -18.19
CA ILE A 218 -3.42 15.41 -18.00
C ILE A 218 -4.04 16.34 -19.03
N MET A 219 -4.80 15.76 -19.96
CA MET A 219 -5.47 16.47 -21.04
C MET A 219 -6.98 16.51 -20.80
N ILE A 220 -7.58 17.69 -20.92
CA ILE A 220 -9.04 17.88 -20.82
C ILE A 220 -9.54 18.42 -22.15
N SER A 221 -10.38 17.66 -22.86
CA SER A 221 -10.85 17.97 -24.23
C SER A 221 -12.16 17.23 -24.52
N ASP A 222 -12.91 17.67 -25.53
CA ASP A 222 -14.06 16.94 -26.06
C ASP A 222 -13.70 15.84 -27.08
N GLY A 223 -12.42 15.72 -27.45
CA GLY A 223 -11.88 14.58 -28.20
C GLY A 223 -12.02 14.68 -29.72
N ALA A 224 -12.30 15.86 -30.28
CA ALA A 224 -12.45 16.08 -31.71
C ALA A 224 -11.24 16.85 -32.30
N PRO A 225 -10.06 16.22 -32.49
CA PRO A 225 -8.91 16.90 -33.08
C PRO A 225 -9.23 17.41 -34.49
N SER A 226 -8.78 18.62 -34.80
CA SER A 226 -8.91 19.21 -36.14
C SER A 226 -7.71 18.92 -37.04
N ASP A 227 -6.64 18.35 -36.48
CA ASP A 227 -5.43 17.93 -37.17
C ASP A 227 -5.45 16.43 -37.53
N ASP A 228 -4.38 15.92 -38.11
CA ASP A 228 -4.23 14.51 -38.49
C ASP A 228 -3.76 13.63 -37.31
N SER A 229 -3.87 14.09 -36.06
CA SER A 229 -3.48 13.32 -34.86
C SER A 229 -4.29 12.02 -34.70
N ALA A 230 -5.57 12.03 -35.09
CA ALA A 230 -6.43 10.85 -35.08
C ALA A 230 -6.02 9.77 -36.10
N SER A 231 -5.22 10.11 -37.13
CA SER A 231 -4.86 9.15 -38.19
C SER A 231 -3.88 8.06 -37.73
N ASN A 232 -3.04 8.34 -36.71
CA ASN A 232 -2.06 7.40 -36.18
C ASN A 232 -1.69 7.74 -34.72
N ILE A 233 -2.59 7.41 -33.80
CA ILE A 233 -2.40 7.60 -32.36
C ILE A 233 -1.10 6.92 -31.86
N PRO A 234 -0.76 5.67 -32.26
CA PRO A 234 0.49 5.04 -31.83
C PRO A 234 1.76 5.83 -32.17
N ALA A 235 1.80 6.47 -33.35
CA ALA A 235 2.93 7.33 -33.72
C ALA A 235 2.95 8.63 -32.90
N LEU A 236 1.78 9.26 -32.71
CA LEU A 236 1.59 10.49 -31.94
C LEU A 236 2.14 10.35 -30.51
N VAL A 237 1.83 9.26 -29.82
CA VAL A 237 2.21 9.06 -28.41
C VAL A 237 3.48 8.20 -28.23
N SER A 238 4.19 7.87 -29.31
CA SER A 238 5.34 6.96 -29.28
C SER A 238 6.43 7.36 -28.27
N ASN A 239 6.72 8.66 -28.17
CA ASN A 239 7.68 9.20 -27.21
C ASN A 239 7.23 9.02 -25.74
N TYR A 240 5.93 9.13 -25.48
CA TYR A 240 5.34 8.90 -24.15
C TYR A 240 5.46 7.43 -23.75
N VAL A 241 5.13 6.52 -24.66
CA VAL A 241 5.25 5.06 -24.44
C VAL A 241 6.70 4.66 -24.18
N GLN A 242 7.64 5.11 -25.01
CA GLN A 242 9.07 4.76 -24.86
C GLN A 242 9.66 5.23 -23.53
N ASN A 243 9.18 6.36 -23.01
CA ASN A 243 9.70 6.96 -21.77
C ASN A 243 8.86 6.62 -20.54
N ASN A 244 7.80 5.82 -20.69
CA ASN A 244 6.81 5.50 -19.64
C ASN A 244 6.22 6.76 -18.98
N ILE A 245 5.78 7.71 -19.81
CA ILE A 245 5.10 8.93 -19.38
C ILE A 245 3.60 8.72 -19.69
N PRO A 246 2.72 8.61 -18.68
CA PRO A 246 1.30 8.41 -18.91
C PRO A 246 0.62 9.71 -19.33
N ILE A 247 -0.36 9.59 -20.23
CA ILE A 247 -1.30 10.63 -20.59
C ILE A 247 -2.67 10.24 -20.00
N TYR A 248 -3.18 11.03 -19.07
CA TYR A 248 -4.55 10.90 -18.58
C TYR A 248 -5.45 11.82 -19.39
N THR A 249 -6.65 11.36 -19.72
CA THR A 249 -7.60 12.14 -20.51
C THR A 249 -8.91 12.33 -19.76
N ILE A 250 -9.47 13.54 -19.83
CA ILE A 250 -10.79 13.88 -19.30
C ILE A 250 -11.64 14.35 -20.48
N GLY A 251 -12.60 13.52 -20.88
CA GLY A 251 -13.55 13.78 -21.94
C GLY A 251 -14.64 14.74 -21.49
N MET A 252 -14.79 15.85 -22.21
CA MET A 252 -15.97 16.71 -22.13
C MET A 252 -17.03 16.12 -23.07
N MET A 253 -18.22 15.82 -22.55
CA MET A 253 -19.23 15.09 -23.31
C MET A 253 -19.71 15.93 -24.51
N TYR A 254 -19.25 15.57 -25.70
CA TYR A 254 -19.94 15.84 -26.95
C TYR A 254 -20.56 14.51 -27.41
N GLY A 255 -21.80 14.51 -27.90
CA GLY A 255 -22.58 13.29 -28.19
C GLY A 255 -22.05 12.39 -29.32
N ASP A 256 -20.74 12.34 -29.54
CA ASP A 256 -20.03 11.56 -30.55
C ASP A 256 -19.10 10.54 -29.89
N ASN A 257 -19.50 9.27 -29.97
CA ASN A 257 -18.73 8.14 -29.43
C ASN A 257 -17.32 8.02 -30.04
N SER A 258 -17.07 8.57 -31.24
CA SER A 258 -15.76 8.50 -31.89
C SER A 258 -14.73 9.44 -31.27
N ALA A 259 -15.17 10.62 -30.80
CA ALA A 259 -14.33 11.61 -30.13
C ALA A 259 -13.88 11.12 -28.74
N GLU A 260 -14.80 10.49 -27.99
CA GLU A 260 -14.47 9.87 -26.71
C GLU A 260 -13.48 8.70 -26.87
N GLN A 261 -13.66 7.86 -27.90
CA GLN A 261 -12.76 6.75 -28.18
C GLN A 261 -11.32 7.21 -28.50
N TYR A 262 -11.15 8.34 -29.19
CA TYR A 262 -9.84 8.93 -29.45
C TYR A 262 -9.05 9.23 -28.15
N LEU A 263 -9.73 9.80 -27.15
CA LEU A 263 -9.15 10.11 -25.85
C LEU A 263 -8.84 8.84 -25.04
N ILE A 264 -9.69 7.82 -25.13
CA ILE A 264 -9.49 6.49 -24.53
C ILE A 264 -8.24 5.81 -25.11
N ASP A 265 -8.07 5.85 -26.43
CA ASP A 265 -6.95 5.21 -27.11
C ASP A 265 -5.61 5.85 -26.74
N ILE A 266 -5.55 7.19 -26.66
CA ILE A 266 -4.37 7.92 -26.17
C ILE A 266 -3.99 7.49 -24.76
N ALA A 267 -4.97 7.45 -23.85
CA ALA A 267 -4.71 7.12 -22.45
C ALA A 267 -4.20 5.68 -22.31
N ASN A 268 -4.91 4.73 -22.92
CA ASN A 268 -4.57 3.30 -22.84
C ASN A 268 -3.18 2.99 -23.42
N LEU A 269 -2.82 3.60 -24.55
CA LEU A 269 -1.53 3.36 -25.19
C LEU A 269 -0.35 3.82 -24.35
N THR A 270 -0.53 4.89 -23.57
CA THR A 270 0.53 5.49 -22.73
C THR A 270 0.55 4.94 -21.30
N GLY A 271 -0.38 4.05 -20.95
CA GLY A 271 -0.54 3.54 -19.58
C GLY A 271 -1.24 4.53 -18.65
N GLY A 272 -1.92 5.54 -19.19
CA GLY A 272 -2.84 6.40 -18.44
C GLY A 272 -4.27 5.87 -18.46
N GLN A 273 -5.21 6.68 -17.94
CA GLN A 273 -6.63 6.33 -17.86
C GLN A 273 -7.51 7.48 -18.40
N HIS A 274 -8.68 7.11 -18.93
CA HIS A 274 -9.68 8.05 -19.43
C HIS A 274 -10.82 8.24 -18.42
N TYR A 275 -11.32 9.46 -18.31
CA TYR A 275 -12.43 9.84 -17.44
C TYR A 275 -13.43 10.73 -18.17
N SER A 276 -14.71 10.65 -17.80
CA SER A 276 -15.78 11.46 -18.41
C SER A 276 -16.38 12.44 -17.40
N THR A 277 -16.70 13.66 -17.85
CA THR A 277 -17.21 14.73 -16.97
C THR A 277 -18.66 14.58 -16.53
N SER A 278 -19.45 13.72 -17.19
CA SER A 278 -20.80 13.34 -16.71
C SER A 278 -20.78 12.68 -15.33
N ASP A 279 -19.59 12.27 -14.89
CA ASP A 279 -19.35 11.52 -13.68
C ASP A 279 -18.50 12.37 -12.70
N THR A 280 -18.99 13.57 -12.37
CA THR A 280 -18.28 14.56 -11.52
C THR A 280 -17.86 14.01 -10.15
N THR A 281 -18.56 12.99 -9.64
CA THR A 281 -18.17 12.21 -8.46
C THR A 281 -17.03 11.23 -8.71
N MET A 282 -16.88 10.73 -9.94
CA MET A 282 -15.81 9.84 -10.38
C MET A 282 -14.54 10.57 -10.77
N ILE A 283 -14.54 11.89 -11.00
CA ILE A 283 -13.28 12.65 -11.12
C ILE A 283 -12.50 12.57 -9.79
N ALA A 284 -13.16 12.66 -8.64
CA ALA A 284 -12.49 12.44 -7.34
C ALA A 284 -12.03 10.97 -7.13
N GLY A 285 -12.75 9.99 -7.70
CA GLY A 285 -12.41 8.56 -7.65
C GLY A 285 -11.30 8.13 -8.61
N ALA A 286 -11.28 8.72 -9.81
CA ALA A 286 -10.24 8.68 -10.82
C ALA A 286 -8.88 9.06 -10.24
N PHE A 287 -8.87 10.14 -9.46
CA PHE A 287 -7.69 10.59 -8.73
C PHE A 287 -7.42 9.81 -7.45
N GLY A 288 -8.41 9.10 -6.91
CA GLY A 288 -8.21 8.05 -5.92
C GLY A 288 -7.33 6.92 -6.45
N GLN A 289 -7.43 6.58 -7.75
CA GLN A 289 -6.58 5.60 -8.42
C GLN A 289 -5.16 6.11 -8.69
N ILE A 290 -4.99 7.37 -9.12
CA ILE A 290 -3.65 8.01 -9.19
C ILE A 290 -2.99 8.10 -7.80
N ARG A 291 -3.79 8.25 -6.73
CA ARG A 291 -3.37 8.18 -5.33
C ARG A 291 -3.08 6.75 -4.86
N TYR A 292 -3.75 5.75 -5.45
CA TYR A 292 -3.59 4.32 -5.16
C TYR A 292 -2.38 3.70 -5.88
N ASP A 293 -1.91 4.32 -6.95
CA ASP A 293 -0.74 3.87 -7.72
C ASP A 293 0.60 4.26 -7.06
N GLU A 294 0.57 5.15 -6.06
CA GLU A 294 1.67 5.29 -5.10
C GLU A 294 1.57 4.20 -4.03
N GLY A 295 1.89 2.99 -4.46
CA GLY A 295 1.59 1.77 -3.74
C GLY A 295 1.91 1.76 -2.25
N LYS A 296 0.87 1.92 -1.43
CA LYS A 296 0.89 1.60 0.00
C LYS A 296 0.82 0.09 0.16
N ARG A 297 1.87 -0.60 -0.27
CA ARG A 297 2.04 -2.03 -0.01
C ARG A 297 2.43 -2.22 1.44
N GLU A 298 1.44 -2.50 2.28
CA GLU A 298 1.68 -2.96 3.64
C GLU A 298 1.43 -4.47 3.76
N LEU A 299 2.13 -5.11 4.69
CA LEU A 299 2.01 -6.55 4.93
C LEU A 299 0.59 -6.96 5.33
N MET A 300 -0.12 -6.09 6.06
CA MET A 300 -1.41 -6.37 6.68
C MET A 300 -2.58 -5.55 6.10
N THR A 301 -2.40 -4.93 4.93
CA THR A 301 -3.43 -4.19 4.21
C THR A 301 -3.67 -4.77 2.83
N GLU A 302 -4.83 -4.47 2.27
CA GLU A 302 -5.13 -4.77 0.86
C GLU A 302 -4.16 -4.01 -0.05
N ARG A 303 -3.78 -4.62 -1.17
CA ARG A 303 -2.92 -3.98 -2.17
C ARG A 303 -3.79 -3.18 -3.12
N SER A 304 -3.42 -1.91 -3.27
CA SER A 304 -4.05 -0.92 -4.12
C SER A 304 -3.59 -0.97 -5.58
N ASP A 305 -2.34 -1.39 -5.80
CA ASP A 305 -1.62 -1.21 -7.07
C ASP A 305 -2.16 -2.13 -8.17
N GLU A 306 -2.06 -1.73 -9.46
CA GLU A 306 -2.33 -2.64 -10.60
C GLU A 306 -1.49 -3.94 -10.54
N LYS A 307 -0.38 -3.91 -9.79
CA LYS A 307 0.49 -5.06 -9.50
C LYS A 307 0.04 -5.91 -8.31
N ALA A 308 -1.17 -5.70 -7.80
CA ALA A 308 -1.80 -6.53 -6.77
C ALA A 308 -1.88 -8.01 -7.19
N GLU A 309 -1.86 -8.32 -8.49
CA GLU A 309 -1.90 -9.71 -8.96
C GLU A 309 -0.51 -10.35 -9.17
N VAL A 310 0.59 -9.58 -9.06
CA VAL A 310 1.93 -10.13 -9.32
C VAL A 310 2.29 -11.19 -8.27
N THR A 311 2.55 -12.41 -8.75
CA THR A 311 2.85 -13.58 -7.92
C THR A 311 4.03 -13.37 -6.97
N LEU A 312 5.03 -12.59 -7.37
CA LEU A 312 6.19 -12.27 -6.53
C LEU A 312 5.78 -11.62 -5.21
N TYR A 313 4.89 -10.62 -5.25
CA TYR A 313 4.48 -9.91 -4.03
C TYR A 313 3.62 -10.78 -3.12
N MET A 314 2.80 -11.67 -3.68
CA MET A 314 2.10 -12.69 -2.90
C MET A 314 3.09 -13.59 -2.15
N VAL A 315 4.10 -14.11 -2.85
CA VAL A 315 5.13 -14.98 -2.27
C VAL A 315 5.95 -14.23 -1.21
N LEU A 316 6.31 -12.96 -1.47
CA LEU A 316 7.04 -12.14 -0.51
C LEU A 316 6.22 -11.87 0.76
N ARG A 317 4.94 -11.51 0.65
CA ARG A 317 4.06 -11.30 1.81
C ARG A 317 3.95 -12.56 2.66
N VAL A 318 3.64 -13.69 2.04
CA VAL A 318 3.57 -14.99 2.74
C VAL A 318 4.90 -15.33 3.39
N GLY A 319 6.02 -15.15 2.67
CA GLY A 319 7.37 -15.40 3.18
C GLY A 319 7.72 -14.53 4.38
N PHE A 320 7.48 -13.22 4.30
CA PHE A 320 7.76 -12.28 5.38
C PHE A 320 6.88 -12.51 6.62
N LEU A 321 5.59 -12.77 6.44
CA LEU A 321 4.70 -13.15 7.56
C LEU A 321 5.14 -14.46 8.22
N THR A 322 5.58 -15.44 7.44
CA THR A 322 6.13 -16.70 7.96
C THR A 322 7.41 -16.48 8.77
N ILE A 323 8.32 -15.63 8.28
CA ILE A 323 9.56 -15.30 8.99
C ILE A 323 9.26 -14.54 10.29
N LEU A 324 8.33 -13.57 10.27
CA LEU A 324 7.89 -12.85 11.47
C LEU A 324 7.28 -13.80 12.52
N ALA A 325 6.44 -14.73 12.08
CA ALA A 325 5.85 -15.75 12.95
C ALA A 325 6.92 -16.69 13.55
N PHE A 326 7.94 -17.05 12.78
CA PHE A 326 9.11 -17.79 13.27
C PHE A 326 9.89 -16.98 14.31
N LEU A 327 10.19 -15.71 14.03
CA LEU A 327 10.91 -14.83 14.97
C LEU A 327 10.14 -14.66 16.28
N MET A 328 8.81 -14.59 16.22
CA MET A 328 7.96 -14.52 17.40
C MET A 328 8.01 -15.81 18.23
N ALA A 329 7.95 -16.97 17.56
CA ALA A 329 8.13 -18.25 18.23
C ALA A 329 9.53 -18.45 18.81
N LEU A 330 10.57 -17.96 18.11
CA LEU A 330 11.96 -17.97 18.56
C LEU A 330 12.12 -17.09 19.81
N ALA A 331 11.55 -15.88 19.81
CA ALA A 331 11.53 -14.97 20.95
C ALA A 331 10.95 -15.65 22.20
N LEU A 332 9.80 -16.31 22.06
CA LEU A 332 9.19 -17.10 23.14
C LEU A 332 10.07 -18.28 23.58
N GLY A 333 10.70 -18.97 22.63
CA GLY A 333 11.64 -20.04 22.91
C GLY A 333 12.84 -19.59 23.74
N ILE A 334 13.41 -18.42 23.43
CA ILE A 334 14.49 -17.78 24.18
C ILE A 334 14.02 -17.41 25.60
N MET A 335 12.83 -16.84 25.73
CA MET A 335 12.28 -16.47 27.04
C MET A 335 12.09 -17.67 27.97
N PHE A 336 11.71 -18.83 27.42
CA PHE A 336 11.47 -20.04 28.21
C PHE A 336 12.71 -20.88 28.50
N ASP A 337 13.86 -20.55 27.91
CA ASP A 337 15.15 -21.23 28.08
C ASP A 337 15.05 -22.78 27.98
N ASN A 338 14.25 -23.26 27.03
CA ASN A 338 14.04 -24.68 26.82
C ASN A 338 14.10 -25.03 25.33
N ARG A 339 15.19 -25.66 24.91
CA ARG A 339 15.45 -26.03 23.51
C ARG A 339 14.36 -26.90 22.87
N PHE A 340 13.68 -27.75 23.63
CA PHE A 340 12.65 -28.64 23.09
C PHE A 340 11.33 -27.90 22.92
N LEU A 341 10.98 -27.04 23.89
CA LEU A 341 9.82 -26.17 23.78
C LEU A 341 10.01 -25.14 22.66
N ALA A 342 11.20 -24.54 22.56
CA ALA A 342 11.55 -23.62 21.48
C ALA A 342 11.36 -24.28 20.12
N LYS A 343 11.80 -25.54 19.93
CA LYS A 343 11.55 -26.29 18.69
C LYS A 343 10.05 -26.45 18.40
N GLY A 344 9.24 -26.76 19.41
CA GLY A 344 7.80 -26.95 19.26
C GLY A 344 7.09 -25.67 18.85
N LEU A 345 7.43 -24.58 19.55
CA LEU A 345 6.92 -23.24 19.24
C LEU A 345 7.37 -22.78 17.85
N MET A 346 8.63 -23.00 17.46
CA MET A 346 9.13 -22.60 16.14
C MET A 346 8.42 -23.35 15.00
N ILE A 347 8.15 -24.66 15.16
CA ILE A 347 7.37 -25.43 14.18
C ILE A 347 5.92 -24.92 14.13
N GLY A 348 5.29 -24.70 15.29
CA GLY A 348 3.93 -24.18 15.37
C GLY A 348 3.80 -22.77 14.78
N GLY A 349 4.75 -21.89 15.09
CA GLY A 349 4.81 -20.52 14.61
C GLY A 349 5.06 -20.44 13.11
N THR A 350 5.99 -21.24 12.56
CA THR A 350 6.23 -21.29 11.11
C THR A 350 5.01 -21.79 10.34
N LEU A 351 4.38 -22.88 10.78
CA LEU A 351 3.16 -23.38 10.15
C LEU A 351 2.00 -22.40 10.29
N GLY A 352 1.85 -21.77 11.46
CA GLY A 352 0.84 -20.74 11.71
C GLY A 352 1.03 -19.51 10.83
N GLY A 353 2.27 -19.04 10.66
CA GLY A 353 2.62 -17.92 9.79
C GLY A 353 2.43 -18.25 8.32
N LEU A 354 2.80 -19.46 7.88
CA LEU A 354 2.61 -19.91 6.50
C LEU A 354 1.13 -20.02 6.15
N MET A 355 0.35 -20.75 6.96
CA MET A 355 -1.09 -20.91 6.73
C MET A 355 -1.81 -19.57 6.89
N GLY A 356 -1.48 -18.78 7.91
CA GLY A 356 -2.02 -17.45 8.12
C GLY A 356 -1.71 -16.52 6.94
N GLY A 357 -0.47 -16.51 6.44
CA GLY A 357 -0.09 -15.70 5.29
C GLY A 357 -0.81 -16.11 4.01
N ILE A 358 -0.99 -17.40 3.77
CA ILE A 358 -1.77 -17.91 2.62
C ILE A 358 -3.24 -17.47 2.74
N VAL A 359 -3.83 -17.61 3.93
CA VAL A 359 -5.21 -17.16 4.20
C VAL A 359 -5.36 -15.67 3.98
N VAL A 360 -4.40 -14.87 4.46
CA VAL A 360 -4.38 -13.41 4.22
C VAL A 360 -4.50 -13.11 2.72
N GLU A 361 -3.74 -13.83 1.91
CA GLU A 361 -3.69 -13.56 0.48
C GLU A 361 -4.90 -14.06 -0.31
N MET A 362 -5.48 -15.18 0.11
CA MET A 362 -6.75 -15.64 -0.43
C MET A 362 -7.90 -14.68 -0.07
N LEU A 363 -7.96 -14.20 1.17
CA LEU A 363 -9.07 -13.35 1.63
C LEU A 363 -9.00 -11.95 1.05
N PHE A 364 -7.80 -11.36 0.91
CA PHE A 364 -7.66 -10.09 0.19
C PHE A 364 -8.05 -10.23 -1.27
N LYS A 365 -7.67 -11.32 -1.95
CA LYS A 365 -8.08 -11.56 -3.35
C LYS A 365 -9.61 -11.67 -3.51
N GLN A 366 -10.33 -12.10 -2.48
CA GLN A 366 -11.78 -12.19 -2.48
C GLN A 366 -12.49 -10.88 -2.11
N GLY A 367 -11.76 -9.78 -1.88
CA GLY A 367 -12.34 -8.50 -1.45
C GLY A 367 -12.92 -8.55 -0.03
N THR A 368 -12.42 -9.46 0.82
CA THR A 368 -12.86 -9.55 2.21
C THR A 368 -12.40 -8.30 2.98
N THR A 369 -13.25 -7.75 3.83
CA THR A 369 -12.93 -6.57 4.63
C THR A 369 -11.62 -6.73 5.41
N PRO A 370 -10.69 -5.76 5.40
CA PRO A 370 -9.33 -5.93 5.94
C PRO A 370 -9.24 -6.36 7.40
N TYR A 371 -10.18 -5.94 8.25
CA TYR A 371 -10.21 -6.32 9.67
C TYR A 371 -10.44 -7.84 9.85
N MET A 372 -11.29 -8.47 9.03
CA MET A 372 -11.52 -9.91 9.08
C MET A 372 -10.28 -10.70 8.65
N VAL A 373 -9.55 -10.18 7.65
CA VAL A 373 -8.31 -10.79 7.16
C VAL A 373 -7.24 -10.80 8.26
N ARG A 374 -7.04 -9.67 8.93
CA ARG A 374 -6.07 -9.54 10.03
C ARG A 374 -6.46 -10.39 11.23
N LEU A 375 -7.75 -10.46 11.57
CA LEU A 375 -8.26 -11.36 12.60
C LEU A 375 -7.96 -12.83 12.28
N GLY A 376 -8.22 -13.24 11.03
CA GLY A 376 -7.93 -14.59 10.55
C GLY A 376 -6.46 -14.98 10.69
N TYR A 377 -5.55 -14.07 10.33
CA TYR A 377 -4.11 -14.26 10.52
C TYR A 377 -3.72 -14.53 11.98
N TRP A 378 -4.15 -13.65 12.89
CA TRP A 378 -3.83 -13.76 14.31
C TRP A 378 -4.40 -15.03 14.93
N LEU A 379 -5.64 -15.40 14.60
CA LEU A 379 -6.26 -16.64 15.09
C LEU A 379 -5.52 -17.88 14.59
N MET A 380 -5.16 -17.93 13.31
CA MET A 380 -4.38 -19.04 12.74
C MET A 380 -3.02 -19.16 13.40
N PHE A 381 -2.32 -18.04 13.60
CA PHE A 381 -1.05 -18.02 14.28
C PHE A 381 -1.18 -18.53 15.73
N GLY A 382 -2.12 -17.98 16.51
CA GLY A 382 -2.32 -18.33 17.91
C GLY A 382 -2.70 -19.80 18.13
N LEU A 383 -3.53 -20.35 17.24
CA LEU A 383 -3.92 -21.75 17.26
C LEU A 383 -2.72 -22.68 16.98
N CYS A 384 -1.91 -22.37 15.97
CA CYS A 384 -0.79 -23.21 15.58
C CYS A 384 0.39 -23.13 16.55
N LEU A 385 0.66 -21.94 17.11
CA LEU A 385 1.80 -21.71 17.98
C LEU A 385 1.86 -22.70 19.15
N ALA A 386 0.75 -22.85 19.89
CA ALA A 386 0.72 -23.67 21.10
C ALA A 386 0.36 -25.14 20.84
N THR A 387 -0.38 -25.47 19.77
CA THR A 387 -0.80 -26.85 19.48
C THR A 387 0.36 -27.77 19.15
N PHE A 388 1.35 -27.28 18.40
CA PHE A 388 2.51 -28.07 17.98
C PHE A 388 3.51 -28.38 19.10
N THR A 389 3.39 -27.73 20.26
CA THR A 389 4.18 -28.09 21.44
C THR A 389 3.88 -29.52 21.93
N GLY A 390 2.69 -30.06 21.65
CA GLY A 390 2.31 -31.44 22.00
C GLY A 390 2.84 -32.53 21.04
N LEU A 391 3.34 -32.16 19.87
CA LEU A 391 3.83 -33.11 18.86
C LEU A 391 5.30 -33.50 19.08
N ILE A 392 6.07 -32.69 19.82
CA ILE A 392 7.47 -32.96 20.13
C ILE A 392 7.60 -33.75 21.43
N THR A 393 8.42 -34.80 21.40
CA THR A 393 8.79 -35.56 22.58
C THR A 393 9.84 -34.80 23.39
N PHE A 394 9.52 -34.45 24.63
CA PHE A 394 10.45 -33.79 25.54
C PHE A 394 11.34 -34.83 26.19
N LYS A 395 12.67 -34.74 26.02
CA LYS A 395 13.60 -35.47 26.89
C LYS A 395 13.87 -34.60 28.11
N ASP A 396 13.46 -35.02 29.30
CA ASP A 396 13.72 -34.30 30.54
C ASP A 396 15.23 -34.08 30.69
N SER A 397 15.69 -32.84 30.51
CA SER A 397 17.08 -32.44 30.82
C SER A 397 17.32 -32.36 32.34
N TYR A 398 16.27 -32.55 33.15
CA TYR A 398 16.28 -32.26 34.59
C TYR A 398 16.14 -33.49 35.50
N HIS A 399 16.10 -34.70 34.95
CA HIS A 399 16.22 -35.93 35.74
C HIS A 399 17.69 -36.27 36.01
N GLY A 400 18.28 -35.52 36.94
CA GLY A 400 19.30 -36.04 37.85
C GLY A 400 18.59 -36.43 39.14
N THR A 401 18.67 -37.73 39.46
CA THR A 401 18.33 -38.39 40.73
C THR A 401 16.90 -38.20 41.26
N ARG A 402 16.07 -39.22 40.99
CA ARG A 402 15.32 -39.86 42.07
C ARG A 402 16.35 -40.36 43.08
N GLU A 403 16.26 -39.97 44.33
CA GLU A 403 16.63 -40.80 45.48
C GLU A 403 16.12 -40.17 46.79
N ALA A 404 15.49 -41.04 47.59
CA ALA A 404 14.93 -40.92 48.95
C ALA A 404 13.79 -39.91 49.19
#